data_AF-A0A259CUK5-F1
#
_entry.id   AF-A0A259CUK5-F1
#
_cell.length_a   1.000
_cell.length_b   1.000
_cell.length_c   1.000
_cell.angle_alpha   90.00
_cell.angle_beta   90.00
_cell.angle_gamma   90.00
#
_symmetry.space_group_name_H-M   'P 1'
#
loop_
_entity.id
_entity.type
_entity.pdbx_description
1 polymer ?
#
loop_
_entity_poly.entity_id
_entity_poly.type
_entity_poly.pdbx_seq_one_letter_code
_entity_poly.pdbx_strand_id
1 'polypeptide(L)' 'MILKQAQMSFENQQFDFCGSLGPKSYFDLKCPPQPQDSSKVFIPSSGVLISNGVSFQCNAL' A
#
# COMPACT_ATOMS: atom_id res chain seq x y z
N MET A 1 6.24 6.76 3.17
CA MET A 1 5.55 5.53 3.62
C MET A 1 6.48 4.81 4.58
N ILE A 2 5.95 4.30 5.70
CA ILE A 2 6.69 3.41 6.59
C ILE A 2 5.90 2.10 6.68
N LEU A 3 6.54 0.99 6.35
CA LEU A 3 5.97 -0.35 6.57
C LEU A 3 6.42 -0.85 7.94
N LYS A 4 5.46 -1.21 8.80
CA LYS A 4 5.71 -1.80 10.11
C LYS A 4 4.83 -3.03 10.26
N GLN A 5 5.43 -4.23 10.16
CA GLN A 5 4.71 -5.50 10.18
C GLN A 5 3.62 -5.54 9.09
N ALA A 6 2.38 -5.87 9.44
CA ALA A 6 1.23 -5.91 8.54
C ALA A 6 0.53 -4.54 8.40
N GLN A 7 1.23 -3.44 8.67
CA GLN A 7 0.65 -2.10 8.63
C GLN A 7 1.54 -1.13 7.86
N MET A 8 0.88 -0.14 7.26
CA MET A 8 1.48 0.93 6.49
C MET A 8 1.09 2.27 7.10
N SER A 9 2.08 3.14 7.35
CA SER A 9 1.85 4.54 7.67
C SER A 9 2.14 5.45 6.48
N PHE A 10 1.17 6.29 6.11
CA PHE A 10 1.25 7.23 5.00
C PHE A 10 0.34 8.43 5.24
N GLU A 11 0.84 9.64 5.03
CA GLU A 11 0.09 10.91 5.24
C GLU A 11 -0.63 10.99 6.61
N ASN A 12 0.06 10.59 7.69
CA ASN A 12 -0.49 10.50 9.06
C ASN A 12 -1.67 9.53 9.24
N GLN A 13 -1.95 8.67 8.26
CA GLN A 13 -2.92 7.59 8.37
C GLN A 13 -2.22 6.24 8.49
N GLN A 14 -2.89 5.30 9.14
CA GLN A 14 -2.43 3.92 9.30
C GLN A 14 -3.39 3.00 8.54
N PHE A 15 -2.83 2.22 7.63
CA PHE A 15 -3.55 1.28 6.77
C PHE A 15 -3.15 -0.14 7.15
N ASP A 16 -4.12 -1.05 7.18
CA ASP A 16 -3.88 -2.47 7.41
C ASP A 16 -3.60 -3.18 6.09
N PHE A 17 -2.76 -4.21 6.16
CA PHE A 17 -2.47 -5.08 5.03
C PHE A 17 -3.67 -5.97 4.70
N CYS A 18 -4.19 -5.84 3.49
CA CYS A 18 -5.37 -6.54 3.02
C CYS A 18 -5.06 -7.76 2.15
N GLY A 19 -3.80 -7.94 1.78
CA GLY A 19 -3.34 -9.09 1.00
C GLY A 19 -2.35 -8.70 -0.10
N SER A 20 -1.86 -9.71 -0.80
CA SER A 20 -0.96 -9.55 -1.94
C SER A 20 -1.47 -10.34 -3.14
N LEU A 21 -1.31 -9.77 -4.34
CA LEU A 21 -1.53 -10.45 -5.61
C LEU A 21 -0.30 -10.25 -6.50
N GLY A 22 0.48 -11.32 -6.63
CA GLY A 22 1.79 -11.26 -7.30
C GLY A 22 2.70 -10.23 -6.62
N PRO A 23 3.28 -9.26 -7.36
CA PRO A 23 4.20 -8.27 -6.81
C PRO A 23 3.48 -7.08 -6.15
N LYS A 24 2.14 -7.08 -6.05
CA LYS A 24 1.37 -5.98 -5.47
C LYS A 24 0.93 -6.34 -4.05
N SER A 25 1.17 -5.43 -3.12
CA SER A 25 0.65 -5.47 -1.75
C SER A 25 -0.42 -4.41 -1.58
N TYR A 26 -1.56 -4.79 -1.02
CA TYR A 26 -2.75 -3.93 -0.90
C TYR A 26 -2.95 -3.52 0.55
N PHE A 27 -3.26 -2.24 0.76
CA PHE A 27 -3.48 -1.67 2.07
C PHE A 27 -4.72 -0.77 2.06
N ASP A 28 -5.49 -0.82 3.15
CA ASP A 28 -6.63 0.07 3.34
C ASP A 28 -6.92 0.35 4.82
N LEU A 29 -7.72 1.36 5.12
CA LEU A 29 -8.20 1.63 6.50
C LEU A 29 -9.12 0.51 7.00
N LYS A 30 -9.84 -0.13 6.07
CA LYS A 30 -10.67 -1.31 6.30
C LYS A 30 -10.61 -2.18 5.07
N CYS A 31 -10.19 -3.43 5.22
CA CYS A 31 -9.98 -4.28 4.08
C CYS A 31 -11.28 -4.60 3.32
N PRO A 32 -11.32 -4.34 2.00
CA PRO A 32 -12.44 -4.76 1.17
C PRO A 32 -12.44 -6.28 0.96
N PRO A 33 -13.57 -6.87 0.51
CA PRO A 33 -13.64 -8.30 0.20
C PRO A 33 -12.63 -8.74 -0.88
N GLN A 34 -12.31 -7.85 -1.84
CA GLN A 34 -11.30 -8.07 -2.85
C GLN A 34 -10.13 -7.10 -2.65
N PRO A 35 -8.89 -7.58 -2.44
CA PRO A 35 -7.74 -6.69 -2.17
C PRO A 35 -7.49 -5.65 -3.26
N GLN A 36 -7.87 -5.94 -4.51
CA GLN A 36 -7.70 -5.04 -5.65
C GLN A 36 -8.47 -3.72 -5.52
N ASP A 37 -9.52 -3.70 -4.70
CA ASP A 37 -10.34 -2.52 -4.43
C ASP A 37 -9.73 -1.62 -3.36
N SER A 38 -8.58 -1.97 -2.79
CA SER A 38 -7.92 -1.19 -1.75
C SER A 38 -7.40 0.16 -2.26
N SER A 39 -7.53 1.19 -1.43
CA SER A 39 -7.14 2.57 -1.73
C SER A 39 -5.62 2.79 -1.86
N LYS A 40 -4.80 1.85 -1.36
CA LYS A 40 -3.34 1.89 -1.43
C LYS A 40 -2.79 0.59 -2.01
N VAL A 41 -1.92 0.71 -3.02
CA VAL A 41 -1.21 -0.42 -3.64
C VAL A 41 0.27 -0.13 -3.64
N PHE A 42 1.06 -0.97 -2.99
CA PHE A 42 2.51 -0.87 -2.99
C PHE A 42 3.11 -1.97 -3.86
N ILE A 43 4.07 -1.61 -4.70
CA ILE A 43 4.84 -2.51 -5.56
C ILE A 43 6.28 -2.52 -5.05
N PRO A 44 6.69 -3.51 -4.22
CA PRO A 44 8.00 -3.52 -3.59
C PRO A 44 9.15 -3.55 -4.59
N SER A 45 8.97 -4.23 -5.74
CA SER A 45 10.01 -4.37 -6.76
C SER A 45 10.40 -3.06 -7.42
N SER A 46 9.47 -2.11 -7.52
CA SER A 46 9.73 -0.78 -8.10
C SER A 46 9.76 0.34 -7.06
N GLY A 47 9.39 0.07 -5.81
CA GLY A 47 9.23 1.08 -4.78
C GLY A 47 8.07 2.05 -5.07
N VAL A 48 7.13 1.68 -5.94
CA VAL A 48 5.98 2.54 -6.29
C VAL A 48 4.86 2.31 -5.29
N LEU A 49 4.33 3.39 -4.74
CA LEU A 49 3.08 3.43 -4.00
C LEU A 49 2.01 4.11 -4.86
N ILE A 50 0.92 3.44 -5.13
CA ILE A 50 -0.27 4.00 -5.77
C ILE A 50 -1.29 4.30 -4.66
N SER A 51 -1.74 5.55 -4.57
CA SER A 51 -2.76 6.01 -3.63
C SER A 51 -3.87 6.71 -4.39
N ASN A 52 -5.08 6.13 -4.40
CA ASN A 52 -6.24 6.68 -5.11
C ASN A 52 -5.94 7.06 -6.59
N GLY A 53 -5.13 6.25 -7.27
CA GLY A 53 -4.70 6.48 -8.66
C GLY A 53 -3.48 7.38 -8.84
N VAL A 54 -3.01 8.07 -7.79
CA VAL A 54 -1.77 8.86 -7.83
C VAL A 54 -0.58 7.96 -7.50
N SER A 55 0.46 7.98 -8.33
CA SER A 55 1.68 7.21 -8.12
C SER A 55 2.75 8.04 -7.41
N PHE A 56 3.30 7.49 -6.34
CA PHE A 56 4.41 8.02 -5.57
C PHE A 56 5.60 7.08 -5.71
N GLN A 57 6.78 7.63 -5.99
CA GLN A 57 8.01 6.86 -6.04
C GLN A 57 8.73 6.98 -4.69
N CYS A 58 8.99 5.87 -4.03
CA CYS A 58 9.93 5.84 -2.92
C CYS A 58 11.36 5.96 -3.46
N ASN A 59 11.97 7.12 -3.27
CA ASN A 59 13.42 7.24 -3.33
C ASN A 59 13.97 6.90 -1.95
N ALA A 60 14.69 5.78 -1.84
CA ALA A 60 15.50 5.52 -0.66
C ALA A 60 16.60 6.59 -0.59
N LEU A 61 16.59 7.36 0.51
CA LEU A 61 17.66 8.30 0.87
C LEU A 61 18.77 7.55 1.62
#